data_AF-A0A4Q2CYM9-F1
#
_entry.id   AF-A0A4Q2CYM9-F1
#
_cell.length_a   1.000
_cell.length_b   1.000
_cell.length_c   1.000
_cell.angle_alpha   90.00
_cell.angle_beta   90.00
_cell.angle_gamma   90.00
#
_symmetry.space_group_name_H-M   'P 1'
#
loop_
_entity.id
_entity.type
_entity.pdbx_description
1 polymer ?
#
loop_
_entity_poly.entity_id
_entity_poly.type
_entity_poly.pdbx_seq_one_letter_code
_entity_poly.pdbx_strand_id
1 'polypeptide(L)'
;MYSNTLDVLAWGRKQWPNVPREVRGSIFENSFIRGVKKVQLEAMHASVFRGEDIYTFQDLVSFAEDIAVSVGSEIPSMENFNHAHFLAYWMYPMGTALSVIGWCHLQKAINSPKDDPEKNLSFERAAKYYLDAAQAFPEDDEQHSRFLQKHLECLCFLKRPLRETLPLCQRIRKALDQAFDIWSIPPYGDILKVTLDQVKYFEGKYNQQIADGECTLDSIGELPKMKQPPKPPSVDIQVRHV
;
A
#
# COMPACT_ATOMS: atom_id res chain seq x y z
N MET A 1 -10.16 -10.37 17.35
CA MET A 1 -9.01 -10.77 18.20
C MET A 1 -8.08 -9.59 18.50
N TYR A 2 -7.81 -8.69 17.54
CA TYR A 2 -6.85 -7.57 17.73
C TYR A 2 -7.36 -6.37 18.56
N SER A 3 -8.67 -6.08 18.61
CA SER A 3 -9.22 -4.99 19.44
C SER A 3 -8.86 -5.15 20.92
N ASN A 4 -9.03 -6.37 21.44
CA ASN A 4 -8.68 -6.72 22.83
C ASN A 4 -7.18 -6.52 23.10
N THR A 5 -6.32 -6.67 22.09
CA THR A 5 -4.88 -6.45 22.23
C THR A 5 -4.55 -4.95 22.35
N LEU A 6 -5.13 -4.10 21.49
CA LEU A 6 -4.91 -2.65 21.58
C LEU A 6 -5.44 -2.06 22.88
N ASP A 7 -6.57 -2.56 23.39
CA ASP A 7 -7.12 -2.11 24.68
C ASP A 7 -6.18 -2.44 25.84
N VAL A 8 -5.59 -3.64 25.86
CA VAL A 8 -4.59 -4.02 26.88
C VAL A 8 -3.34 -3.15 26.78
N LEU A 9 -2.87 -2.86 25.57
CA LEU A 9 -1.70 -2.01 25.36
C LEU A 9 -1.96 -0.56 25.80
N ALA A 10 -3.14 -0.02 25.50
CA ALA A 10 -3.57 1.30 25.95
C ALA A 10 -3.71 1.35 27.48
N TRP A 11 -4.32 0.31 28.08
CA TRP A 11 -4.44 0.18 29.52
C TRP A 11 -3.08 0.13 30.22
N GLY A 12 -2.15 -0.71 29.76
CA GLY A 12 -0.84 -0.85 30.40
C GLY A 12 -0.03 0.44 30.35
N ARG A 13 -0.11 1.21 29.26
CA ARG A 13 0.50 2.55 29.19
C ARG A 13 -0.09 3.52 30.20
N LYS A 14 -1.41 3.50 30.37
CA LYS A 14 -2.10 4.33 31.35
C LYS A 14 -1.77 3.92 32.79
N GLN A 15 -1.59 2.62 33.04
CA GLN A 15 -1.27 2.09 34.36
C GLN A 15 0.18 2.38 34.77
N TRP A 16 1.10 2.41 33.80
CA TRP A 16 2.53 2.57 34.03
C TRP A 16 3.13 3.72 33.21
N PRO A 17 2.72 4.98 33.47
CA PRO A 17 3.22 6.13 32.72
C PRO A 17 4.69 6.45 33.05
N ASN A 18 5.10 6.20 34.30
CA ASN A 18 6.42 6.58 34.83
C ASN A 18 7.32 5.37 35.16
N VAL A 19 6.92 4.16 34.79
CA VAL A 19 7.74 2.96 35.01
C VAL A 19 8.79 2.90 33.90
N PRO A 20 10.09 2.74 34.22
CA PRO A 20 11.15 2.62 33.23
C PRO A 20 10.87 1.50 32.22
N ARG A 21 11.29 1.72 30.97
CA ARG A 21 11.05 0.81 29.84
C ARG A 21 11.53 -0.61 30.12
N GLU A 22 12.64 -0.75 30.83
CA GLU A 22 13.29 -2.02 31.16
C GLU A 22 12.43 -2.89 32.08
N VAL A 23 11.56 -2.25 32.87
CA VAL A 23 10.64 -2.92 33.81
C VAL A 23 9.25 -3.04 33.21
N ARG A 24 8.76 -1.98 32.57
CA ARG A 24 7.44 -1.94 31.93
C ARG A 24 7.36 -2.87 30.71
N GLY A 25 8.48 -3.03 30.00
CA GLY A 25 8.58 -3.77 28.76
C GLY A 25 8.33 -2.89 27.53
N SER A 26 9.01 -3.25 26.42
CA SER A 26 8.93 -2.50 25.16
C SER A 26 7.58 -2.62 24.43
N ILE A 27 6.73 -3.56 24.85
CA ILE A 27 5.41 -3.77 24.23
C ILE A 27 4.48 -2.56 24.41
N PHE A 28 4.72 -1.75 25.45
CA PHE A 28 3.94 -0.54 25.73
C PHE A 28 4.53 0.72 25.08
N GLU A 29 5.60 0.59 24.27
CA GLU A 29 6.12 1.70 23.48
C GLU A 29 5.23 1.99 22.27
N ASN A 30 5.22 3.26 21.83
CA ASN A 30 4.47 3.67 20.64
C ASN A 30 4.88 2.87 19.40
N SER A 31 6.17 2.54 19.25
CA SER A 31 6.67 1.74 18.13
C SER A 31 5.98 0.38 18.08
N PHE A 32 5.94 -0.37 19.19
CA PHE A 32 5.26 -1.66 19.23
C PHE A 32 3.77 -1.54 18.92
N ILE A 33 3.10 -0.53 19.49
CA ILE A 33 1.67 -0.27 19.25
C ILE A 33 1.41 0.03 17.78
N ARG A 34 2.25 0.81 17.10
CA ARG A 34 2.15 1.04 15.65
C ARG A 34 2.23 -0.26 14.86
N GLY A 35 3.13 -1.16 15.25
CA GLY A 35 3.22 -2.49 14.64
C GLY A 35 1.92 -3.29 14.78
N VAL A 36 1.34 -3.32 15.98
CA VAL A 36 0.05 -4.00 16.23
C VAL A 36 -1.09 -3.35 15.45
N LYS A 37 -1.16 -2.01 15.43
CA LYS A 37 -2.14 -1.28 14.62
C LYS A 37 -2.00 -1.58 13.13
N LYS A 38 -0.78 -1.63 12.59
CA LYS A 38 -0.54 -1.99 11.19
C LYS A 38 -1.14 -3.36 10.85
N VAL A 39 -0.83 -4.39 11.66
CA VAL A 39 -1.36 -5.75 11.46
C VAL A 39 -2.89 -5.78 11.58
N GLN A 40 -3.45 -5.02 12.52
CA GLN A 40 -4.90 -4.89 12.65
C GLN A 40 -5.52 -4.21 11.42
N LEU A 41 -4.91 -3.15 10.89
CA LEU A 41 -5.38 -2.48 9.68
C LEU A 41 -5.34 -3.41 8.46
N GLU A 42 -4.28 -4.22 8.32
CA GLU A 42 -4.18 -5.24 7.26
C GLU A 42 -5.30 -6.28 7.38
N ALA A 43 -5.61 -6.72 8.61
CA ALA A 43 -6.71 -7.65 8.86
C ALA A 43 -8.09 -7.02 8.57
N MET A 44 -8.32 -5.77 9.00
CA MET A 44 -9.54 -5.02 8.70
C MET A 44 -9.70 -4.83 7.19
N HIS A 45 -8.65 -4.40 6.49
CA HIS A 45 -8.67 -4.20 5.05
C HIS A 45 -8.98 -5.52 4.32
N ALA A 46 -8.34 -6.62 4.72
CA ALA A 46 -8.61 -7.94 4.13
C ALA A 46 -10.05 -8.40 4.36
N SER A 47 -10.66 -8.05 5.51
CA SER A 47 -12.07 -8.31 5.81
C SER A 47 -13.00 -7.56 4.85
N VAL A 48 -12.81 -6.24 4.70
CA VAL A 48 -13.59 -5.42 3.76
C VAL A 48 -13.39 -5.88 2.32
N PHE A 49 -12.16 -6.21 1.93
CA PHE A 49 -11.85 -6.72 0.59
C PHE A 49 -12.56 -8.04 0.28
N ARG A 50 -12.75 -8.91 1.28
CA ARG A 50 -13.52 -10.16 1.14
C ARG A 50 -15.04 -9.96 1.20
N GLY A 51 -15.50 -8.73 1.45
CA GLY A 51 -16.93 -8.43 1.61
C GLY A 51 -17.50 -8.93 2.93
N GLU A 52 -16.68 -9.02 3.97
CA GLU A 52 -17.15 -9.31 5.32
C GLU A 52 -17.73 -8.00 5.93
N ASP A 53 -18.99 -8.02 6.34
CA ASP A 53 -19.69 -6.86 6.92
C ASP A 53 -19.26 -6.55 8.38
N ILE A 54 -17.97 -6.75 8.70
CA ILE A 54 -17.40 -6.50 10.03
C ILE A 54 -16.89 -5.07 10.15
N TYR A 55 -16.36 -4.52 9.06
CA TYR A 55 -15.77 -3.18 9.01
C TYR A 55 -16.25 -2.45 7.75
N THR A 56 -16.30 -1.13 7.83
CA THR A 56 -16.64 -0.25 6.72
C THR A 56 -15.40 0.44 6.14
N PHE A 57 -15.54 1.04 4.95
CA PHE A 57 -14.50 1.93 4.41
C PHE A 57 -14.15 3.08 5.37
N GLN A 58 -15.14 3.61 6.10
CA GLN A 58 -14.92 4.68 7.07
C GLN A 58 -14.09 4.18 8.27
N ASP A 59 -14.33 2.96 8.75
CA ASP A 59 -13.53 2.37 9.83
C ASP A 59 -12.07 2.21 9.40
N LEU A 60 -11.83 1.77 8.16
CA LEU A 60 -10.48 1.67 7.60
C LEU A 60 -9.78 3.02 7.52
N VAL A 61 -10.45 4.05 6.99
CA VAL A 61 -9.86 5.39 6.84
C VAL A 61 -9.55 5.98 8.21
N SER A 62 -10.51 5.97 9.14
CA SER A 62 -10.30 6.52 10.48
C SER A 62 -9.13 5.82 11.21
N PHE A 63 -9.03 4.49 11.09
CA PHE A 63 -7.96 3.74 11.75
C PHE A 63 -6.59 3.93 11.07
N ALA A 64 -6.56 4.06 9.74
CA ALA A 64 -5.35 4.39 9.00
C ALA A 64 -4.85 5.80 9.31
N GLU A 65 -5.73 6.80 9.40
CA GLU A 65 -5.37 8.17 9.77
C GLU A 65 -4.78 8.24 11.18
N ASP A 66 -5.34 7.50 12.15
CA ASP A 66 -4.78 7.39 13.51
C ASP A 66 -3.36 6.79 13.50
N ILE A 67 -3.07 5.81 12.64
CA ILE A 67 -1.70 5.30 12.45
C ILE A 67 -0.79 6.37 11.86
N ALA A 68 -1.22 7.05 10.78
CA ALA A 68 -0.42 8.05 10.09
C ALA A 68 -0.08 9.24 11.01
N VAL A 69 -1.05 9.73 11.78
CA VAL A 69 -0.86 10.77 12.80
C VAL A 69 0.13 10.30 13.87
N SER A 70 -0.03 9.07 14.37
CA SER A 70 0.89 8.51 15.37
C SER A 70 2.33 8.41 14.86
N VAL A 71 2.55 8.04 13.60
CA VAL A 71 3.90 7.99 13.03
C VAL A 71 4.46 9.40 12.85
N GLY A 72 3.66 10.34 12.34
CA GLY A 72 4.08 11.72 12.09
C GLY A 72 4.38 12.53 13.36
N SER A 73 3.76 12.20 14.49
CA SER A 73 3.96 12.93 15.76
C SER A 73 5.29 12.64 16.45
N GLU A 74 5.98 11.55 16.08
CA GLU A 74 7.24 11.14 16.72
C GLU A 74 8.18 10.55 15.67
N ILE A 75 8.80 11.42 14.87
CA ILE A 75 9.84 11.00 13.92
C ILE A 75 11.17 10.92 14.69
N PRO A 76 11.69 9.73 15.00
CA PRO A 76 12.98 9.61 15.66
C PRO A 76 14.09 10.02 14.69
N SER A 77 15.22 10.47 15.24
CA SER A 77 16.46 10.47 14.46
C SER A 77 16.75 9.04 14.00
N MET A 78 17.00 8.85 12.70
CA MET A 78 17.38 7.55 12.14
C MET A 78 18.63 6.97 12.81
N GLU A 79 19.49 7.81 13.40
CA GLU A 79 20.69 7.39 14.13
C GLU A 79 20.38 6.64 15.42
N ASN A 80 19.16 6.78 15.96
CA ASN A 80 18.77 6.21 17.26
C ASN A 80 18.26 4.76 17.17
N PHE A 81 18.08 4.23 15.97
CA PHE A 81 17.47 2.91 15.75
C PHE A 81 18.25 2.10 14.74
N ASN A 82 18.26 0.77 14.92
CA ASN A 82 18.67 -0.09 13.81
C ASN A 82 17.67 0.06 12.66
N HIS A 83 18.14 -0.10 11.42
CA HIS A 83 17.33 0.15 10.23
C HIS A 83 16.04 -0.70 10.21
N ALA A 84 16.13 -1.97 10.60
CA ALA A 84 14.97 -2.87 10.64
C ALA A 84 13.87 -2.39 11.59
N HIS A 85 14.22 -1.84 12.75
CA HIS A 85 13.27 -1.31 13.71
C HIS A 85 12.58 -0.05 13.18
N PHE A 86 13.32 0.83 12.50
CA PHE A 86 12.75 2.00 11.87
C PHE A 86 11.77 1.62 10.75
N LEU A 87 12.16 0.68 9.88
CA LEU A 87 11.29 0.15 8.84
C LEU A 87 9.99 -0.42 9.41
N ALA A 88 10.11 -1.31 10.40
CA ALA A 88 8.97 -2.04 10.96
C ALA A 88 7.94 -1.15 11.67
N TYR A 89 8.37 -0.05 12.29
CA TYR A 89 7.53 0.73 13.22
C TYR A 89 7.28 2.18 12.81
N TRP A 90 7.91 2.67 11.74
CA TRP A 90 7.64 4.00 11.16
C TRP A 90 7.28 3.92 9.68
N MET A 91 8.18 3.40 8.84
CA MET A 91 7.98 3.40 7.39
C MET A 91 6.83 2.48 6.98
N TYR A 92 6.84 1.21 7.38
CA TYR A 92 5.80 0.26 7.00
C TYR A 92 4.41 0.62 7.55
N PRO A 93 4.25 1.03 8.83
CA PRO A 93 2.95 1.50 9.30
C PRO A 93 2.42 2.71 8.53
N MET A 94 3.27 3.70 8.22
CA MET A 94 2.87 4.87 7.43
C MET A 94 2.45 4.46 6.02
N GLY A 95 3.29 3.70 5.33
CA GLY A 95 3.03 3.27 3.96
C GLY A 95 1.78 2.40 3.86
N THR A 96 1.58 1.44 4.78
CA THR A 96 0.37 0.63 4.84
C THR A 96 -0.87 1.51 5.08
N ALA A 97 -0.82 2.44 6.04
CA ALA A 97 -1.94 3.34 6.31
C ALA A 97 -2.35 4.17 5.09
N LEU A 98 -1.38 4.85 4.46
CA LEU A 98 -1.61 5.65 3.25
C LEU A 98 -2.15 4.79 2.11
N SER A 99 -1.64 3.57 1.93
CA SER A 99 -2.11 2.66 0.88
C SER A 99 -3.57 2.25 1.07
N VAL A 100 -4.02 2.03 2.31
CA VAL A 100 -5.41 1.65 2.60
C VAL A 100 -6.34 2.84 2.37
N ILE A 101 -5.94 4.06 2.75
CA ILE A 101 -6.71 5.27 2.44
C ILE A 101 -6.83 5.45 0.91
N GLY A 102 -5.73 5.27 0.18
CA GLY A 102 -5.71 5.29 -1.29
C GLY A 102 -6.63 4.23 -1.90
N TRP A 103 -6.65 3.02 -1.33
CA TRP A 103 -7.55 1.95 -1.75
C TRP A 103 -9.02 2.29 -1.51
N CYS A 104 -9.39 2.82 -0.34
CA CYS A 104 -10.75 3.25 -0.05
C CYS A 104 -11.25 4.29 -1.07
N HIS A 105 -10.43 5.28 -1.40
CA HIS A 105 -10.74 6.28 -2.42
C HIS A 105 -10.87 5.69 -3.82
N LEU A 106 -9.98 4.75 -4.19
CA LEU A 106 -10.05 4.07 -5.47
C LEU A 106 -11.33 3.24 -5.60
N GLN A 107 -11.69 2.46 -4.57
CA GLN A 107 -12.92 1.68 -4.56
C GLN A 107 -14.16 2.58 -4.66
N LYS A 108 -14.17 3.70 -3.93
CA LYS A 108 -15.24 4.70 -4.06
C LYS A 108 -15.38 5.17 -5.51
N ALA A 109 -14.27 5.58 -6.14
CA ALA A 109 -14.30 6.07 -7.52
C ALA A 109 -14.76 5.01 -8.55
N ILE A 110 -14.28 3.77 -8.40
CA ILE A 110 -14.63 2.65 -9.31
C ILE A 110 -16.13 2.33 -9.20
N ASN A 111 -16.67 2.31 -7.97
CA ASN A 111 -18.07 1.96 -7.71
C ASN A 111 -19.05 3.13 -7.88
N SER A 112 -18.57 4.37 -7.96
CA SER A 112 -19.39 5.54 -8.26
C SER A 112 -19.92 5.53 -9.70
N PRO A 113 -21.17 6.01 -9.94
CA PRO A 113 -21.71 6.29 -11.27
C PRO A 113 -20.78 7.16 -12.12
N LYS A 114 -20.90 7.10 -13.45
CA LYS A 114 -20.03 7.87 -14.37
C LYS A 114 -20.21 9.38 -14.24
N ASP A 115 -21.39 9.81 -13.83
CA ASP A 115 -21.85 11.19 -13.66
C ASP A 115 -21.70 11.70 -12.22
N ASP A 116 -21.15 10.87 -11.30
CA ASP A 116 -20.85 11.31 -9.94
C ASP A 116 -19.77 12.42 -9.97
N PRO A 117 -20.09 13.65 -9.52
CA PRO A 117 -19.14 14.76 -9.55
C PRO A 117 -17.89 14.49 -8.69
N GLU A 118 -17.98 13.60 -7.70
CA GLU A 118 -16.89 13.26 -6.78
C GLU A 118 -16.01 12.12 -7.27
N LYS A 119 -16.34 11.50 -8.41
CA LYS A 119 -15.60 10.35 -8.95
C LYS A 119 -14.16 10.69 -9.29
N ASN A 120 -13.95 11.79 -10.03
CA ASN A 120 -12.60 12.23 -10.39
C ASN A 120 -11.83 12.68 -9.14
N LEU A 121 -12.46 13.40 -8.22
CA LEU A 121 -11.81 13.78 -6.96
C LEU A 121 -11.36 12.56 -6.16
N SER A 122 -12.16 11.49 -6.16
CA SER A 122 -11.81 10.22 -5.51
C SER A 122 -10.61 9.54 -6.19
N PHE A 123 -10.53 9.55 -7.52
CA PHE A 123 -9.33 9.08 -8.22
C PHE A 123 -8.09 9.94 -7.94
N GLU A 124 -8.23 11.27 -7.86
CA GLU A 124 -7.12 12.18 -7.54
C GLU A 124 -6.58 11.93 -6.13
N ARG A 125 -7.48 11.77 -5.14
CA ARG A 125 -7.10 11.40 -3.78
C ARG A 125 -6.43 10.04 -3.74
N ALA A 126 -6.96 9.04 -4.44
CA ALA A 126 -6.33 7.73 -4.54
C ALA A 126 -4.92 7.83 -5.14
N ALA A 127 -4.76 8.56 -6.25
CA ALA A 127 -3.47 8.77 -6.91
C ALA A 127 -2.45 9.39 -5.95
N LYS A 128 -2.85 10.42 -5.21
CA LYS A 128 -2.00 11.08 -4.21
C LYS A 128 -1.59 10.12 -3.09
N TYR A 129 -2.55 9.43 -2.47
CA TYR A 129 -2.26 8.53 -1.36
C TYR A 129 -1.39 7.34 -1.77
N TYR A 130 -1.56 6.80 -2.99
CA TYR A 130 -0.65 5.75 -3.48
C TYR A 130 0.75 6.26 -3.77
N LEU A 131 0.91 7.49 -4.26
CA LEU A 131 2.23 8.09 -4.43
C LEU A 131 2.92 8.32 -3.08
N ASP A 132 2.18 8.88 -2.11
CA ASP A 132 2.68 9.12 -0.76
C ASP A 132 3.00 7.77 -0.06
N ALA A 133 2.18 6.74 -0.27
CA ALA A 133 2.44 5.38 0.21
C ALA A 133 3.73 4.82 -0.39
N ALA A 134 3.92 4.91 -1.71
CA ALA A 134 5.16 4.44 -2.35
C ALA A 134 6.40 5.11 -1.76
N GLN A 135 6.34 6.42 -1.53
CA GLN A 135 7.45 7.19 -0.93
C GLN A 135 7.73 6.83 0.53
N ALA A 136 6.77 6.24 1.23
CA ALA A 136 6.97 5.77 2.60
C ALA A 136 7.72 4.43 2.67
N PHE A 137 7.81 3.66 1.56
CA PHE A 137 8.60 2.43 1.48
C PHE A 137 9.98 2.69 0.84
N PRO A 138 11.02 1.92 1.22
CA PRO A 138 12.30 1.91 0.52
C PRO A 138 12.14 1.61 -0.99
N GLU A 139 13.01 2.17 -1.83
CA GLU A 139 12.91 1.98 -3.30
C GLU A 139 13.02 0.50 -3.74
N ASP A 140 13.74 -0.31 -2.97
CA ASP A 140 14.00 -1.74 -3.17
C ASP A 140 12.97 -2.66 -2.50
N ASP A 141 11.94 -2.10 -1.87
CA ASP A 141 10.85 -2.83 -1.24
C ASP A 141 9.77 -3.20 -2.28
N GLU A 142 9.16 -4.39 -2.17
CA GLU A 142 8.17 -4.84 -3.14
C GLU A 142 6.92 -3.95 -3.15
N GLN A 143 6.57 -3.33 -2.02
CA GLN A 143 5.41 -2.44 -1.91
C GLN A 143 5.64 -1.11 -2.63
N HIS A 144 6.88 -0.60 -2.69
CA HIS A 144 7.19 0.66 -3.37
C HIS A 144 6.76 0.63 -4.83
N SER A 145 7.25 -0.37 -5.57
CA SER A 145 6.93 -0.54 -6.99
C SER A 145 5.43 -0.81 -7.22
N ARG A 146 4.79 -1.56 -6.32
CA ARG A 146 3.36 -1.85 -6.34
C ARG A 146 2.52 -0.57 -6.20
N PHE A 147 2.88 0.32 -5.28
CA PHE A 147 2.12 1.55 -5.07
C PHE A 147 2.39 2.60 -6.15
N LEU A 148 3.59 2.64 -6.74
CA LEU A 148 3.81 3.41 -7.97
C LEU A 148 2.94 2.90 -9.13
N GLN A 149 2.76 1.58 -9.28
CA GLN A 149 1.83 1.02 -10.26
C GLN A 149 0.38 1.44 -9.97
N LYS A 150 -0.05 1.43 -8.70
CA LYS A 150 -1.40 1.88 -8.33
C LYS A 150 -1.60 3.37 -8.59
N HIS A 151 -0.57 4.18 -8.38
CA HIS A 151 -0.57 5.58 -8.79
C HIS A 151 -0.76 5.73 -10.31
N LEU A 152 0.00 4.98 -11.12
CA LEU A 152 -0.16 4.96 -12.58
C LEU A 152 -1.60 4.58 -13.00
N GLU A 153 -2.17 3.56 -12.37
CA GLU A 153 -3.56 3.14 -12.60
C GLU A 153 -4.56 4.29 -12.35
N CYS A 154 -4.40 5.04 -11.27
CA CYS A 154 -5.24 6.19 -10.99
C CYS A 154 -5.06 7.30 -12.03
N LEU A 155 -3.84 7.57 -12.49
CA LEU A 155 -3.60 8.56 -13.56
C LEU A 155 -4.25 8.16 -14.88
N CYS A 156 -4.23 6.88 -15.23
CA CYS A 156 -4.96 6.35 -16.39
C CYS A 156 -6.48 6.53 -16.24
N PHE A 157 -7.05 6.25 -15.06
CA PHE A 157 -8.48 6.50 -14.81
C PHE A 157 -8.85 7.99 -14.91
N LEU A 158 -7.94 8.87 -14.49
CA LEU A 158 -8.05 10.33 -14.63
C LEU A 158 -7.79 10.83 -16.05
N LYS A 159 -7.48 9.93 -16.99
CA LYS A 159 -7.16 10.28 -18.38
C LYS A 159 -6.01 11.28 -18.48
N ARG A 160 -4.99 11.12 -17.64
CA ARG A 160 -3.78 11.94 -17.70
C ARG A 160 -2.99 11.62 -18.98
N PRO A 161 -2.34 12.61 -19.61
CA PRO A 161 -1.67 12.44 -20.88
C PRO A 161 -0.43 11.55 -20.76
N LEU A 162 0.01 10.97 -21.89
CA LEU A 162 1.19 10.09 -21.95
C LEU A 162 2.48 10.77 -21.47
N ARG A 163 2.61 12.10 -21.64
CA ARG A 163 3.71 12.89 -21.05
C ARG A 163 3.84 12.76 -19.53
N GLU A 164 2.74 12.49 -18.82
CA GLU A 164 2.73 12.31 -17.36
C GLU A 164 2.88 10.83 -16.97
N THR A 165 2.33 9.90 -17.75
CA THR A 165 2.25 8.47 -17.39
C THR A 165 3.44 7.64 -17.88
N LEU A 166 4.05 7.95 -19.02
CA LEU A 166 5.22 7.22 -19.53
C LEU A 166 6.48 7.38 -18.65
N PRO A 167 6.84 8.57 -18.15
CA PRO A 167 8.00 8.70 -17.26
C PRO A 167 7.87 7.86 -15.98
N LEU A 168 6.63 7.65 -15.51
CA LEU A 168 6.36 6.81 -14.35
C LEU A 168 6.66 5.32 -14.62
N CYS A 169 6.49 4.84 -15.85
CA CYS A 169 6.82 3.46 -16.22
C CYS A 169 8.31 3.17 -16.03
N GLN A 170 9.18 4.10 -16.46
CA GLN A 170 10.62 4.00 -16.23
C GLN A 170 10.95 3.98 -14.73
N ARG A 171 10.28 4.82 -13.95
CA ARG A 171 10.47 4.91 -12.50
C ARG A 171 10.06 3.60 -11.79
N ILE A 172 8.95 3.01 -12.20
CA ILE A 172 8.51 1.70 -11.71
C ILE A 172 9.50 0.60 -12.08
N ARG A 173 9.98 0.55 -13.33
CA ARG A 173 10.97 -0.46 -13.76
C ARG A 173 12.25 -0.40 -12.94
N LYS A 174 12.78 0.80 -12.68
CA LYS A 174 13.98 0.98 -11.85
C LYS A 174 13.78 0.43 -10.43
N ALA A 175 12.63 0.70 -9.81
CA ALA A 175 12.31 0.17 -8.49
C ALA A 175 12.15 -1.36 -8.52
N LEU A 176 11.53 -1.91 -9.57
CA LEU A 176 11.40 -3.36 -9.75
C LEU A 176 12.76 -4.04 -9.89
N ASP A 177 13.68 -3.47 -10.66
CA ASP A 177 15.03 -4.01 -10.83
C ASP A 177 15.73 -4.17 -9.47
N GLN A 178 15.61 -3.17 -8.58
CA GLN A 178 16.14 -3.25 -7.20
C GLN A 178 15.38 -4.26 -6.35
N ALA A 179 14.05 -4.26 -6.41
CA ALA A 179 13.22 -5.16 -5.61
C ALA A 179 13.42 -6.64 -5.97
N PHE A 180 13.72 -6.98 -7.23
CA PHE A 180 13.99 -8.36 -7.64
C PHE A 180 15.24 -8.95 -6.98
N ASP A 181 16.22 -8.14 -6.59
CA ASP A 181 17.42 -8.63 -5.91
C ASP A 181 17.12 -9.21 -4.52
N ILE A 182 16.04 -8.75 -3.87
CA ILE A 182 15.67 -9.13 -2.51
C ILE A 182 14.39 -9.98 -2.48
N TRP A 183 13.40 -9.61 -3.28
CA TRP A 183 12.01 -10.09 -3.19
C TRP A 183 11.58 -10.99 -4.36
N SER A 184 12.53 -11.57 -5.11
CA SER A 184 12.25 -12.41 -6.28
C SER A 184 11.64 -13.79 -5.98
N ILE A 185 11.61 -14.22 -4.71
CA ILE A 185 11.05 -15.51 -4.31
C ILE A 185 9.51 -15.40 -4.16
N PRO A 186 8.73 -16.43 -4.56
CA PRO A 186 7.28 -16.44 -4.34
C PRO A 186 6.88 -16.27 -2.86
N PRO A 187 5.71 -15.67 -2.56
CA PRO A 187 4.74 -15.15 -3.52
C PRO A 187 5.08 -13.76 -4.08
N TYR A 188 6.04 -13.05 -3.47
CA TYR A 188 6.36 -11.65 -3.80
C TYR A 188 6.93 -11.52 -5.22
N GLY A 189 7.84 -12.41 -5.61
CA GLY A 189 8.42 -12.39 -6.96
C GLY A 189 7.41 -12.54 -8.08
N ASP A 190 6.33 -13.30 -7.86
CA ASP A 190 5.26 -13.46 -8.86
C ASP A 190 4.43 -12.18 -9.00
N ILE A 191 4.19 -11.48 -7.89
CA ILE A 191 3.53 -10.16 -7.90
C ILE A 191 4.41 -9.15 -8.66
N LEU A 192 5.72 -9.11 -8.38
CA LEU A 192 6.65 -8.21 -9.07
C LEU A 192 6.69 -8.46 -10.58
N LYS A 193 6.66 -9.73 -11.02
CA LYS A 193 6.59 -10.08 -12.45
C LYS A 193 5.30 -9.58 -13.11
N VAL A 194 4.15 -9.77 -12.46
CA VAL A 194 2.86 -9.25 -12.97
C VAL A 194 2.90 -7.73 -13.12
N THR A 195 3.46 -7.02 -12.14
CA THR A 195 3.65 -5.56 -12.20
C THR A 195 4.59 -5.18 -13.35
N LEU A 196 5.73 -5.87 -13.50
CA LEU A 196 6.69 -5.62 -14.57
C LEU A 196 6.07 -5.79 -15.95
N ASP A 197 5.36 -6.90 -16.16
CA ASP A 197 4.73 -7.24 -17.44
C ASP A 197 3.68 -6.19 -17.84
N GLN A 198 2.87 -5.74 -16.88
CA GLN A 198 1.85 -4.71 -17.13
C GLN A 198 2.49 -3.38 -17.55
N VAL A 199 3.55 -2.96 -16.86
CA VAL A 199 4.27 -1.70 -17.13
C VAL A 199 5.00 -1.77 -18.47
N LYS A 200 5.70 -2.87 -18.76
CA LYS A 200 6.38 -3.08 -20.05
C LYS A 200 5.39 -3.09 -21.21
N TYR A 201 4.23 -3.73 -21.05
CA TYR A 201 3.19 -3.72 -22.07
C TYR A 201 2.68 -2.29 -22.34
N PHE A 202 2.35 -1.53 -21.29
CA PHE A 202 1.85 -0.16 -21.44
C PHE A 202 2.89 0.74 -22.12
N GLU A 203 4.12 0.76 -21.60
CA GLU A 203 5.21 1.56 -22.14
C GLU A 203 5.55 1.18 -23.58
N GLY A 204 5.68 -0.12 -23.87
CA GLY A 204 5.99 -0.62 -25.21
C GLY A 204 4.90 -0.28 -26.22
N LYS A 205 3.62 -0.48 -25.88
CA LYS A 205 2.48 -0.14 -26.72
C LYS A 205 2.50 1.34 -27.11
N TYR A 206 2.57 2.23 -26.13
CA TYR A 206 2.42 3.67 -26.40
C TYR A 206 3.67 4.30 -27.01
N ASN A 207 4.88 3.82 -26.68
CA ASN A 207 6.08 4.25 -27.39
C ASN A 207 6.05 3.87 -28.87
N GLN A 208 5.56 2.67 -29.20
CA GLN A 208 5.40 2.25 -30.59
C GLN A 208 4.38 3.12 -31.33
N GLN A 209 3.21 3.36 -30.74
CA GLN A 209 2.18 4.22 -31.34
C GLN A 209 2.64 5.66 -31.56
N ILE A 210 3.49 6.21 -30.67
CA ILE A 210 4.12 7.53 -30.86
C ILE A 210 5.10 7.49 -32.03
N ALA A 211 5.93 6.44 -32.12
CA ALA A 211 6.91 6.28 -33.20
C ALA A 211 6.22 6.15 -34.57
N ASP A 212 5.08 5.47 -34.62
CA ASP A 212 4.27 5.26 -35.83
C ASP A 212 3.41 6.49 -36.19
N GLY A 213 3.39 7.52 -35.33
CA GLY A 213 2.57 8.73 -35.52
C GLY A 213 1.07 8.53 -35.27
N GLU A 214 0.67 7.40 -34.67
CA GLU A 214 -0.73 7.08 -34.34
C GLU A 214 -1.24 7.88 -33.14
N CYS A 215 -0.35 8.27 -32.23
CA CYS A 215 -0.69 9.10 -31.08
C CYS A 215 0.46 10.06 -30.72
N THR A 216 0.21 10.97 -29.77
CA THR A 216 1.20 11.94 -29.29
C THR A 216 1.37 11.84 -27.78
N LEU A 217 2.32 12.59 -27.22
CA LEU A 217 2.48 12.70 -25.77
C LEU A 217 1.25 13.34 -25.06
N ASP A 218 0.33 13.97 -25.80
CA ASP A 218 -0.95 14.48 -25.28
C ASP A 218 -2.09 13.47 -25.36
N SER A 219 -1.87 12.33 -26.01
CA SER A 219 -2.85 11.24 -26.04
C SER A 219 -2.97 10.59 -24.66
N ILE A 220 -4.05 9.84 -24.46
CA ILE A 220 -4.38 9.19 -23.19
C ILE A 220 -4.08 7.70 -23.30
N GLY A 221 -3.40 7.17 -22.29
CA GLY A 221 -3.10 5.75 -22.18
C GLY A 221 -4.06 5.01 -21.24
N GLU A 222 -4.39 3.76 -21.58
CA GLU A 222 -5.13 2.84 -20.73
C GLU A 222 -4.24 1.65 -20.34
N LEU A 223 -4.17 1.37 -19.03
CA LEU A 223 -3.50 0.17 -18.53
C LEU A 223 -4.32 -1.08 -18.88
N PRO A 224 -3.66 -2.18 -19.32
CA PRO A 224 -4.37 -3.44 -19.51
C PRO A 224 -4.88 -3.95 -18.15
N LYS A 225 -6.02 -4.63 -18.14
CA LYS A 225 -6.48 -5.32 -16.92
C LYS A 225 -5.43 -6.34 -16.48
N MET A 226 -5.01 -6.30 -15.22
CA MET A 226 -4.10 -7.32 -14.70
C MET A 226 -4.76 -8.70 -14.78
N LYS A 227 -4.04 -9.67 -15.31
CA LYS A 227 -4.38 -11.08 -15.09
C LYS A 227 -4.13 -11.37 -13.61
N GLN A 228 -5.13 -11.85 -12.89
CA GLN A 228 -4.91 -12.28 -11.50
C GLN A 228 -3.82 -13.36 -11.50
N PRO A 229 -2.84 -13.31 -10.57
CA PRO A 229 -1.95 -14.44 -10.37
C PRO A 229 -2.80 -15.67 -10.06
N PRO A 230 -2.41 -16.88 -10.53
CA PRO A 230 -3.15 -18.10 -10.24
C PRO A 230 -3.35 -18.21 -8.72
N LYS A 231 -4.58 -18.52 -8.29
CA LYS A 231 -4.84 -18.76 -6.86
C LYS A 231 -3.86 -19.84 -6.40
N PRO A 232 -3.11 -19.63 -5.29
CA PRO A 232 -2.34 -20.71 -4.71
C PRO A 232 -3.28 -21.88 -4.42
N PRO A 233 -2.85 -23.13 -4.62
CA PRO A 233 -3.68 -24.29 -4.32
C PRO A 233 -4.15 -24.19 -2.87
N SER A 234 -5.44 -24.43 -2.65
CA SER A 234 -6.01 -24.54 -1.30
C SER A 234 -5.21 -25.60 -0.55
N VAL A 235 -4.44 -25.17 0.45
CA VAL A 235 -3.83 -26.09 1.39
C VAL A 235 -4.98 -26.61 2.24
N ASP A 236 -5.51 -27.78 1.90
CA ASP A 236 -6.31 -28.57 2.82
C ASP A 236 -5.41 -28.92 3.99
N ILE A 237 -5.41 -28.06 5.01
CA ILE A 237 -4.84 -28.39 6.31
C ILE A 237 -5.79 -29.44 6.89
N GLN A 238 -5.55 -30.71 6.55
CA GLN A 238 -6.06 -31.81 7.33
C GLN A 238 -5.44 -31.69 8.71
N VAL A 239 -6.18 -31.07 9.63
CA VAL A 239 -5.88 -31.10 11.06
C VAL A 239 -5.98 -32.56 11.47
N ARG A 240 -4.85 -33.26 11.44
CA ARG A 240 -4.74 -34.56 12.10
C ARG A 240 -4.80 -34.29 13.60
N HIS A 241 -5.97 -34.56 14.19
CA HIS A 241 -6.08 -34.72 15.62
C HIS A 241 -5.14 -35.86 16.03
N VAL A 242 -4.14 -35.54 16.83
CA VAL A 242 -3.36 -36.48 17.65
C VAL A 242 -3.65 -36.13 19.10
#